data_AF-A0A453J4M1-F1
#
_entry.id   AF-A0A453J4M1-F1
#
_cell.length_a   1.000
_cell.length_b   1.000
_cell.length_c   1.000
_cell.angle_alpha   90.00
_cell.angle_beta   90.00
_cell.angle_gamma   90.00
#
_symmetry.space_group_name_H-M   'P 1'
#
loop_
_entity.id
_entity.type
_entity.pdbx_description
1 polymer ?
#
loop_
_entity_poly.entity_id
_entity_poly.type
_entity_poly.pdbx_seq_one_letter_code
_entity_poly.pdbx_strand_id
1 'polypeptide(L)'
;GKLLEARGFLKEALGAYSKALDLDPKHVPSLISAAVALRQLGGRPLPAARCLLSDALRLDRTNHVAWFNLGLTYEDEGGSSSAALEAAECFQAAALLEETAPAEPFR
;
A
#
# COMPACT_ATOMS: atom_id res chain seq x y z
N GLY A 1 8.55 9.35 8.18
CA GLY A 1 8.23 8.64 6.93
C GLY A 1 8.11 9.60 5.77
N LYS A 2 6.94 10.21 5.57
CA LYS A 2 6.58 10.98 4.36
C LYS A 2 7.58 12.06 3.92
N LEU A 3 8.14 12.83 4.87
CA LEU A 3 9.14 13.86 4.55
C LEU A 3 10.45 13.27 3.99
N LEU A 4 10.84 12.07 4.43
CA LEU A 4 12.05 11.38 3.96
C LEU A 4 11.79 10.77 2.58
N GLU A 5 10.61 10.19 2.38
CA GLU A 5 10.15 9.68 1.09
C GLU A 5 10.12 10.78 0.03
N ALA A 6 9.56 11.95 0.33
CA ALA A 6 9.54 13.10 -0.57
C ALA A 6 10.94 13.63 -0.94
N ARG A 7 11.95 13.31 -0.14
CA ARG A 7 13.36 13.66 -0.38
C ARG A 7 14.15 12.52 -1.06
N GLY A 8 13.51 11.40 -1.38
CA GLY A 8 14.15 10.23 -1.99
C GLY A 8 14.89 9.31 -1.01
N PHE A 9 14.84 9.59 0.29
CA PHE A 9 15.48 8.80 1.35
C PHE A 9 14.59 7.61 1.74
N LEU A 10 14.41 6.67 0.82
CA LEU A 10 13.44 5.57 0.95
C LEU A 10 13.79 4.58 2.08
N LYS A 11 15.08 4.33 2.33
CA LYS A 11 15.54 3.44 3.43
C LYS A 11 15.23 4.06 4.79
N GLU A 12 15.51 5.35 4.94
CA GLU A 12 15.21 6.10 6.15
C GLU A 12 13.70 6.28 6.35
N ALA A 13 12.95 6.48 5.25
CA ALA A 13 11.49 6.53 5.27
C ALA A 13 10.91 5.22 5.81
N LEU A 14 11.40 4.08 5.30
CA LEU A 14 11.00 2.75 5.76
C LEU A 14 11.31 2.54 7.24
N GLY A 15 12.51 2.89 7.70
CA GLY A 15 12.85 2.81 9.12
C GLY A 15 11.94 3.67 10.01
N ALA A 16 11.51 4.84 9.51
CA ALA A 16 10.54 5.67 10.22
C ALA A 16 9.12 5.09 10.20
N TYR A 17 8.71 4.42 9.12
CA TYR A 17 7.42 3.72 9.06
C TYR A 17 7.42 2.48 9.97
N SER A 18 8.51 1.71 10.01
CA SER A 18 8.66 0.58 10.94
C SER A 18 8.52 1.02 12.39
N LYS A 19 9.19 2.11 12.80
CA LYS A 19 9.02 2.66 14.16
C LYS A 19 7.58 3.07 14.47
N ALA A 20 6.86 3.59 13.48
CA ALA A 20 5.44 3.92 13.66
C ALA A 20 4.59 2.65 13.85
N LEU A 21 4.92 1.57 13.13
CA LEU A 21 4.25 0.27 13.25
C LEU A 21 4.64 -0.48 14.53
N ASP A 22 5.83 -0.25 15.08
CA ASP A 22 6.23 -0.77 16.40
C ASP A 22 5.39 -0.17 17.53
N LEU A 23 4.97 1.09 17.37
CA LEU A 23 4.10 1.80 18.30
C LEU A 23 2.62 1.47 18.09
N ASP A 24 2.17 1.45 16.83
CA ASP A 24 0.83 1.05 16.44
C ASP A 24 0.87 0.12 15.22
N PRO A 25 0.84 -1.22 15.46
CA PRO A 25 0.84 -2.21 14.38
C PRO A 25 -0.39 -2.13 13.46
N LYS A 26 -1.46 -1.44 13.89
CA LYS A 26 -2.71 -1.31 13.14
C LYS A 26 -2.84 0.03 12.42
N HIS A 27 -1.78 0.83 12.39
CA HIS A 27 -1.82 2.13 11.73
C HIS A 27 -1.83 1.98 10.19
N VAL A 28 -3.02 1.93 9.61
CA VAL A 28 -3.28 1.75 8.17
C VAL A 28 -2.43 2.69 7.28
N PRO A 29 -2.33 4.01 7.55
CA PRO A 29 -1.49 4.88 6.72
C PRO A 29 0.00 4.52 6.75
N SER A 30 0.53 4.03 7.88
CA SER A 30 1.92 3.57 7.98
C SER A 30 2.14 2.26 7.23
N LEU A 31 1.18 1.33 7.28
CA LEU A 31 1.24 0.07 6.52
C LEU A 31 1.32 0.35 5.01
N ILE A 32 0.42 1.21 4.50
CA ILE A 32 0.40 1.61 3.10
C ILE A 32 1.72 2.31 2.72
N SER A 33 2.15 3.30 3.49
CA SER A 33 3.36 4.06 3.16
C SER A 33 4.64 3.22 3.24
N ALA A 34 4.71 2.26 4.16
CA ALA A 34 5.81 1.30 4.22
C ALA A 34 5.85 0.39 2.98
N ALA A 35 4.69 -0.08 2.51
CA ALA A 35 4.58 -0.89 1.29
C ALA A 35 5.02 -0.11 0.04
N VAL A 36 4.61 1.16 -0.08
CA VAL A 36 5.04 2.05 -1.17
C VAL A 36 6.55 2.25 -1.15
N ALA A 37 7.12 2.55 0.02
CA ALA A 37 8.57 2.71 0.17
C ALA A 37 9.33 1.42 -0.19
N LEU A 38 8.80 0.23 0.17
CA LEU A 38 9.38 -1.07 -0.20
C LEU A 38 9.40 -1.30 -1.70
N ARG A 39 8.30 -0.97 -2.41
CA ARG A 39 8.24 -1.10 -3.86
C ARG A 39 9.25 -0.19 -4.55
N GLN A 40 9.36 1.05 -4.09
CA GLN A 40 10.26 2.05 -4.68
C GLN A 40 11.75 1.79 -4.38
N LEU A 41 12.08 1.09 -3.28
CA LEU A 41 13.47 0.85 -2.87
C LEU A 41 14.29 0.05 -3.91
N GLY A 42 13.62 -0.67 -4.82
CA GLY A 42 14.24 -1.58 -5.78
C GLY A 42 14.79 -2.85 -5.10
N GLY A 43 14.54 -4.02 -5.70
CA GLY A 43 15.01 -5.31 -5.16
C GLY A 43 13.92 -6.37 -4.96
N ARG A 44 12.69 -6.12 -5.40
CA ARG A 44 11.57 -7.07 -5.38
C ARG A 44 11.19 -7.68 -4.01
N PRO A 45 11.12 -6.94 -2.89
CA PRO A 45 10.36 -7.41 -1.72
C PRO A 45 8.84 -7.26 -1.96
N LEU A 46 8.35 -7.58 -3.17
CA LEU A 46 6.94 -7.49 -3.55
C LEU A 46 6.03 -8.33 -2.63
N PRO A 47 6.45 -9.52 -2.16
CA PRO A 47 5.67 -10.26 -1.16
C PRO A 47 5.51 -9.50 0.16
N ALA A 48 6.53 -8.76 0.61
CA ALA A 48 6.45 -7.97 1.84
C ALA A 48 5.55 -6.74 1.66
N ALA A 49 5.64 -6.06 0.52
CA ALA A 49 4.74 -4.96 0.19
C ALA A 49 3.27 -5.44 0.09
N ARG A 50 3.02 -6.57 -0.56
CA ARG A 50 1.70 -7.23 -0.61
C ARG A 50 1.19 -7.58 0.78
N CYS A 51 2.05 -8.12 1.65
CA CYS A 51 1.67 -8.45 3.03
C CYS A 51 1.19 -7.20 3.78
N LEU A 52 1.97 -6.11 3.75
CA LEU A 52 1.60 -4.85 4.40
C LEU A 52 0.29 -4.25 3.86
N LEU A 53 0.08 -4.32 2.54
CA LEU A 53 -1.15 -3.84 1.91
C LEU A 53 -2.35 -4.73 2.25
N SER A 54 -2.14 -6.05 2.31
CA SER A 54 -3.16 -6.98 2.78
C SER A 54 -3.53 -6.71 4.24
N ASP A 55 -2.56 -6.37 5.08
CA ASP A 55 -2.77 -6.01 6.48
C ASP A 55 -3.56 -4.72 6.61
N ALA A 56 -3.22 -3.71 5.80
CA ALA A 56 -4.00 -2.48 5.70
C ALA A 56 -5.46 -2.77 5.31
N LEU A 57 -5.68 -3.64 4.32
CA LEU A 57 -7.03 -4.03 3.86
C LEU A 57 -7.78 -4.92 4.86
N ARG A 58 -7.09 -5.69 5.70
CA ARG A 58 -7.72 -6.44 6.80
C ARG A 58 -8.27 -5.50 7.87
N LEU A 59 -7.61 -4.37 8.08
CA LEU A 59 -8.00 -3.34 9.06
C LEU A 59 -9.05 -2.38 8.49
N ASP A 60 -8.87 -1.95 7.24
CA ASP A 60 -9.78 -1.08 6.50
C ASP A 60 -9.97 -1.62 5.07
N ARG A 61 -11.04 -2.42 4.90
CA ARG A 61 -11.40 -3.04 3.61
C ARG A 61 -11.83 -2.02 2.57
N THR A 62 -12.24 -0.83 3.00
CA THR A 62 -12.75 0.24 2.13
C THR A 62 -11.65 1.21 1.69
N ASN A 63 -10.39 0.96 2.08
CA ASN A 63 -9.29 1.84 1.76
C ASN A 63 -8.91 1.75 0.27
N HIS A 64 -9.45 2.65 -0.55
CA HIS A 64 -9.16 2.70 -1.98
C HIS A 64 -7.65 2.88 -2.28
N VAL A 65 -6.92 3.62 -1.43
CA VAL A 65 -5.47 3.82 -1.58
C VAL A 65 -4.69 2.52 -1.37
N ALA A 66 -5.10 1.68 -0.42
CA ALA A 66 -4.48 0.37 -0.21
C ALA A 66 -4.73 -0.56 -1.41
N TRP A 67 -5.97 -0.60 -1.93
CA TRP A 67 -6.31 -1.37 -3.13
C TRP A 67 -5.52 -0.94 -4.35
N PHE A 68 -5.41 0.37 -4.59
CA PHE A 68 -4.64 0.91 -5.70
C PHE A 68 -3.15 0.50 -5.62
N ASN A 69 -2.54 0.64 -4.44
CA ASN A 69 -1.15 0.23 -4.26
C ASN A 69 -0.94 -1.29 -4.36
N LEU A 70 -1.95 -2.09 -4.00
CA LEU A 70 -1.91 -3.54 -4.16
C LEU A 70 -1.91 -3.92 -5.64
N GLY A 71 -2.76 -3.26 -6.45
CA GLY A 71 -2.78 -3.43 -7.90
C GLY A 71 -1.42 -3.12 -8.55
N LEU A 72 -0.82 -1.98 -8.17
CA LEU A 72 0.53 -1.63 -8.64
C LEU A 72 1.60 -2.63 -8.19
N THR A 73 1.42 -3.28 -7.04
CA THR A 73 2.36 -4.32 -6.56
C THR A 73 2.28 -5.57 -7.44
N TYR A 74 1.07 -5.94 -7.88
CA TYR A 74 0.87 -7.05 -8.81
C TYR A 74 1.39 -6.74 -10.22
N GLU A 75 1.24 -5.50 -10.71
CA GLU A 75 1.85 -5.07 -11.97
C GLU A 75 3.38 -5.16 -11.93
N ASP A 76 4.00 -4.70 -10.84
CA ASP A 76 5.46 -4.79 -10.63
C ASP A 76 5.95 -6.25 -10.53
N GLU A 77 5.10 -7.16 -10.05
CA GLU A 77 5.40 -8.60 -9.94
C GLU A 77 5.56 -9.25 -11.30
N GLY A 78 4.91 -8.70 -12.34
CA GLY A 78 5.21 -8.85 -13.76
C GLY A 78 5.64 -10.25 -14.20
N GLY A 79 4.73 -11.03 -14.80
CA GLY A 79 5.14 -12.29 -15.43
C GLY A 79 4.10 -13.38 -15.59
N SER A 80 2.83 -13.13 -15.25
CA SER A 80 1.77 -14.15 -15.40
C SER A 80 0.40 -13.52 -15.63
N SER A 81 -0.45 -14.20 -16.41
CA SER A 81 -1.84 -13.78 -16.63
C SER A 81 -2.64 -13.68 -15.33
N SER A 82 -2.26 -14.43 -14.28
CA SER A 82 -2.83 -14.31 -12.94
C SER A 82 -2.60 -12.93 -12.35
N ALA A 83 -1.35 -12.47 -12.31
CA ALA A 83 -0.95 -11.18 -11.74
C ALA A 83 -1.66 -9.99 -12.43
N ALA A 84 -1.87 -10.08 -13.74
CA ALA A 84 -2.61 -9.07 -14.48
C ALA A 84 -4.10 -9.03 -14.09
N LEU A 85 -4.71 -10.20 -13.86
CA LEU A 85 -6.10 -10.29 -13.40
C LEU A 85 -6.24 -9.74 -11.97
N GLU A 86 -5.35 -10.14 -11.07
CA GLU A 86 -5.34 -9.66 -9.68
C GLU A 86 -5.09 -8.14 -9.60
N ALA A 87 -4.21 -7.60 -10.45
CA ALA A 87 -4.03 -6.16 -10.56
C ALA A 87 -5.31 -5.45 -11.02
N ALA A 88 -5.98 -5.97 -12.06
CA ALA A 88 -7.22 -5.40 -12.59
C ALA A 88 -8.34 -5.40 -11.54
N GLU A 89 -8.51 -6.50 -10.79
CA GLU A 89 -9.47 -6.58 -9.69
C GLU A 89 -9.18 -5.56 -8.59
N CYS A 90 -7.90 -5.39 -8.22
CA CYS A 90 -7.50 -4.39 -7.23
C CYS A 90 -7.81 -2.96 -7.69
N PHE A 91 -7.54 -2.63 -8.96
CA PHE A 91 -7.85 -1.31 -9.50
C PHE A 91 -9.35 -1.07 -9.60
N GLN A 92 -10.13 -2.08 -9.99
CA GLN A 92 -11.57 -1.98 -10.02
C GLN A 92 -12.15 -1.74 -8.61
N ALA A 93 -11.65 -2.46 -7.61
CA ALA A 93 -12.03 -2.25 -6.21
C ALA A 93 -11.66 -0.83 -5.73
N ALA A 94 -10.45 -0.36 -6.06
CA ALA A 94 -10.01 0.99 -5.72
C ALA A 94 -10.92 2.06 -6.33
N ALA A 95 -11.23 1.98 -7.62
CA ALA A 95 -12.09 2.93 -8.31
C ALA A 95 -13.50 2.96 -7.72
N LEU A 96 -14.10 1.78 -7.49
CA LEU A 96 -15.43 1.69 -6.90
C LEU A 96 -15.48 2.28 -5.48
N LEU A 97 -14.45 2.01 -4.67
CA LEU A 97 -14.38 2.51 -3.30
C LEU A 97 -14.10 4.01 -3.23
N GLU A 98 -13.33 4.55 -4.17
CA GLU A 98 -13.11 6.00 -4.30
C GLU A 98 -14.39 6.73 -4.70
N GLU A 99 -15.16 6.19 -5.66
CA GLU A 99 -16.44 6.75 -6.09
C GLU A 99 -17.52 6.70 -5.00
N THR A 100 -17.46 5.66 -4.15
CA THR A 100 -18.43 5.47 -3.06
C THR A 100 -17.97 6.07 -1.73
N ALA A 101 -16.76 6.62 -1.67
CA ALA A 101 -16.24 7.26 -0.47
C ALA A 101 -17.03 8.55 -0.19
N PRO A 102 -17.59 8.72 1.04
CA PRO A 102 -18.19 10.00 1.41
C PRO A 102 -17.12 11.09 1.38
N ALA A 103 -17.48 12.27 0.86
CA ALA A 103 -16.56 13.41 0.72
C ALA A 103 -15.91 13.87 2.03
N GLU A 104 -16.46 13.45 3.19
CA GLU A 104 -15.83 13.59 4.49
C GLU A 104 -15.94 12.28 5.30
N PRO A 105 -14.86 11.83 5.95
CA PRO A 105 -14.96 10.76 6.95
C PRO A 105 -15.77 11.29 8.14
N PHE A 106 -16.85 10.60 8.49
CA PHE A 106 -17.61 10.88 9.71
C PHE A 106 -16.66 10.76 10.92
N ARG A 107 -16.30 11.91 11.51
CA ARG A 107 -15.46 12.01 12.71
C ARG A 107 -16.20 11.56 13.96
#